data_AF-A0A1Y2M8I1-F1
#
_entry.id   AF-A0A1Y2M8I1-F1
#
_cell.length_a   1.000
_cell.length_b   1.000
_cell.length_c   1.000
_cell.angle_alpha   90.00
_cell.angle_beta   90.00
_cell.angle_gamma   90.00
#
_symmetry.space_group_name_H-M   'P 1'
#
loop_
_entity.id
_entity.type
_entity.pdbx_description
1 polymer ?
#
loop_
_entity_poly.entity_id
_entity_poly.type
_entity_poly.pdbx_seq_one_letter_code
_entity_poly.pdbx_strand_id
1 'polypeptide(L)'
;MVGNNPTLLTGTETPISVLFPSFPSLPPDKVRPLYEMVRRIKGLKGFPLDFPVEMVEAIGAQIDTHVDFLNFREATILFRNCTDRNFGKYISNMTIYPCKDQMTHILRSLRDPYVAQHVRKITLLAEGHREHEYGYVWAWEDVQVWGGINFTPGDIDIINKINIEHANARDKQCELVYSGRYRAYLHAIFKACFRLKHIHVRKLAPGEQIPGWDGAEMFKDLSFYHDELDTRNIFYGDWQYDTVHGRVTHYQDEFGDVIMEPDAGPQASFMDDFRIAKRDSGCKAKVTYKATSRR
;
A
#
# COMPACT_ATOMS: atom_id res chain seq x y z
N MET A 1 -13.25 37.21 64.33
CA MET A 1 -14.07 36.36 63.41
C MET A 1 -13.15 35.85 62.33
N VAL A 2 -13.14 34.53 62.16
CA VAL A 2 -12.19 33.76 61.36
C VAL A 2 -12.48 33.97 59.88
N GLY A 3 -11.53 34.55 59.14
CA GLY A 3 -11.56 34.66 57.69
C GLY A 3 -10.44 33.80 57.10
N ASN A 4 -10.84 32.66 56.51
CA ASN A 4 -9.94 31.76 55.79
C ASN A 4 -9.45 32.41 54.49
N ASN A 5 -8.15 32.69 54.40
CA ASN A 5 -7.46 32.91 53.13
C ASN A 5 -6.91 31.57 52.62
N PRO A 6 -7.25 31.11 51.41
CA PRO A 6 -6.57 29.97 50.81
C PRO A 6 -5.22 30.43 50.23
N THR A 7 -4.14 29.92 50.82
CA THR A 7 -2.78 30.05 50.30
C THR A 7 -2.70 29.37 48.93
N LEU A 8 -2.46 30.17 47.89
CA LEU A 8 -2.07 29.72 46.56
C LEU A 8 -0.69 29.04 46.64
N LEU A 9 -0.66 27.71 46.49
CA LEU A 9 0.56 26.97 46.19
C LEU A 9 0.85 27.11 44.70
N THR A 10 1.76 28.01 44.33
CA THR A 10 2.36 28.05 42.99
C THR A 10 3.36 26.91 42.86
N GLY A 11 2.86 25.72 42.54
CA GLY A 11 3.68 24.62 42.06
C GLY A 11 4.15 24.91 40.63
N THR A 12 5.42 25.26 40.48
CA THR A 12 6.09 25.27 39.19
C THR A 12 6.45 23.82 38.86
N GLU A 13 5.61 23.17 38.05
CA GLU A 13 5.96 21.88 37.45
C GLU A 13 7.09 22.10 36.43
N THR A 14 8.33 21.90 36.87
CA THR A 14 9.44 21.60 35.97
C THR A 14 9.11 20.33 35.19
N PRO A 15 9.14 20.34 33.84
CA PRO A 15 9.01 19.10 33.09
C PRO A 15 10.20 18.20 33.42
N ILE A 16 9.92 17.04 34.00
CA ILE A 16 10.91 15.97 34.20
C ILE A 16 11.36 15.55 32.80
N SER A 17 12.52 16.05 32.38
CA SER A 17 13.28 15.51 31.27
C SER A 17 13.83 14.16 31.73
N VAL A 18 13.07 13.09 31.45
CA VAL A 18 13.57 11.73 31.57
C VAL A 18 14.61 11.55 30.46
N LEU A 19 15.87 11.82 30.80
CA LEU A 19 17.03 11.38 30.04
C LEU A 19 17.04 9.85 30.05
N PHE A 20 16.50 9.23 29.01
CA PHE A 20 16.66 7.79 28.80
C PHE A 20 18.12 7.50 28.43
N PRO A 21 18.82 6.62 29.16
CA PRO A 21 20.14 6.17 28.75
C PRO A 21 20.00 5.39 27.42
N SER A 22 20.73 5.82 26.40
CA SER A 22 20.84 5.08 25.14
C SER A 22 21.63 3.79 25.39
N PHE A 23 20.94 2.65 25.51
CA PHE A 23 21.61 1.36 25.48
C PHE A 23 22.10 1.05 24.05
N PRO A 24 23.30 0.45 23.92
CA PRO A 24 23.85 0.08 22.62
C PRO A 24 22.92 -0.93 21.93
N SER A 25 22.65 -0.69 20.64
CA SER A 25 21.92 -1.63 19.79
C SER A 25 22.54 -3.02 19.88
N LEU A 26 21.70 -4.04 20.13
CA LEU A 26 22.16 -5.43 20.11
C LEU A 26 22.78 -5.75 18.73
N PRO A 27 23.95 -6.42 18.68
CA PRO A 27 24.58 -6.84 17.43
C PRO A 27 23.63 -7.76 16.61
N PRO A 28 23.54 -7.60 15.28
CA PRO A 28 22.63 -8.38 14.43
C PRO A 28 22.77 -9.91 14.58
N ASP A 29 23.98 -10.38 14.85
CA ASP A 29 24.34 -11.78 15.10
C ASP A 29 23.71 -12.37 16.38
N LYS A 30 23.32 -11.51 17.34
CA LYS A 30 22.63 -11.92 18.58
C LYS A 30 21.11 -11.85 18.49
N VAL A 31 20.55 -11.19 17.49
CA VAL A 31 19.09 -11.03 17.30
C VAL A 31 18.48 -12.25 16.60
N ARG A 32 19.20 -12.84 15.64
CA ARG A 32 18.74 -14.00 14.87
C ARG A 32 18.42 -15.25 15.71
N PRO A 33 19.23 -15.63 16.72
CA PRO A 33 18.91 -16.77 17.60
C PRO A 33 17.66 -16.55 18.46
N LEU A 34 17.43 -15.31 18.89
CA LEU A 34 16.26 -14.89 19.66
C LEU A 34 14.98 -14.92 18.83
N TYR A 35 15.06 -14.46 17.58
CA TYR A 35 13.97 -14.58 16.61
C TYR A 35 13.62 -16.05 16.29
N GLU A 36 14.62 -16.91 16.08
CA GLU A 36 14.41 -18.35 15.88
C GLU A 36 13.80 -19.03 17.12
N MET A 37 14.18 -18.59 18.33
CA MET A 37 13.58 -19.05 19.57
C MET A 37 12.09 -18.67 19.65
N VAL A 38 11.74 -17.41 19.37
CA VAL A 38 10.35 -16.93 19.32
C VAL A 38 9.53 -17.64 18.23
N ARG A 39 10.12 -17.86 17.06
CA ARG A 39 9.48 -18.57 15.93
C ARG A 39 9.13 -20.02 16.27
N ARG A 40 9.97 -20.70 17.07
CA ARG A 40 9.72 -22.06 17.59
C ARG A 40 8.66 -22.13 18.69
N ILE A 41 8.28 -20.99 19.29
CA ILE A 41 7.27 -20.88 20.37
C ILE A 41 5.84 -20.76 19.80
N LYS A 42 5.61 -20.93 18.48
CA LYS A 42 4.26 -21.10 17.92
C LYS A 42 3.55 -22.29 18.59
N GLY A 43 2.64 -22.00 19.52
CA GLY A 43 1.75 -22.99 20.16
C GLY A 43 1.62 -22.92 21.68
N LEU A 44 2.50 -22.21 22.40
CA LEU A 44 2.43 -22.13 23.86
C LEU A 44 1.56 -20.94 24.31
N LYS A 45 0.27 -21.19 24.51
CA LYS A 45 -0.54 -20.32 25.36
C LYS A 45 0.05 -20.34 26.78
N GLY A 46 0.47 -19.18 27.29
CA GLY A 46 0.85 -19.02 28.70
C GLY A 46 2.35 -19.02 29.01
N PHE A 47 3.24 -18.78 28.05
CA PHE A 47 4.65 -18.52 28.39
C PHE A 47 4.79 -17.10 28.97
N PRO A 48 5.25 -16.91 30.22
CA PRO A 48 5.56 -15.59 30.75
C PRO A 48 6.87 -15.14 30.12
N LEU A 49 6.79 -14.47 28.98
CA LEU A 49 7.96 -13.76 28.44
C LEU A 49 8.11 -12.46 29.24
N ASP A 50 8.86 -12.52 30.34
CA ASP A 50 9.45 -11.33 31.00
C ASP A 50 10.58 -10.77 30.11
N PHE A 51 10.25 -10.49 28.85
CA PHE A 51 11.17 -9.82 27.96
C PHE A 51 11.09 -8.32 28.21
N PRO A 52 12.23 -7.64 28.45
CA PRO A 52 12.27 -6.18 28.46
C PRO A 52 11.67 -5.64 27.16
N VAL A 53 10.83 -4.60 27.29
CA VAL A 53 10.13 -3.95 26.16
C VAL A 53 11.13 -3.56 25.07
N GLU A 54 12.30 -3.08 25.48
CA GLU A 54 13.39 -2.65 24.62
C GLU A 54 13.96 -3.79 23.78
N MET A 55 14.00 -5.01 24.31
CA MET A 55 14.46 -6.18 23.56
C MET A 55 13.44 -6.61 22.51
N VAL A 56 12.15 -6.59 22.86
CA VAL A 56 11.06 -6.91 21.91
C VAL A 56 11.02 -5.88 20.78
N GLU A 57 11.20 -4.60 21.11
CA GLU A 57 11.34 -3.52 20.13
C GLU A 57 12.55 -3.72 19.21
N ALA A 58 13.72 -4.06 19.78
CA ALA A 58 14.94 -4.29 19.02
C ALA A 58 14.82 -5.49 18.08
N ILE A 59 14.21 -6.59 18.54
CA ILE A 59 13.94 -7.77 17.69
C ILE A 59 13.00 -7.39 16.56
N GLY A 60 11.87 -6.76 16.87
CA GLY A 60 10.89 -6.34 15.86
C GLY A 60 11.48 -5.40 14.81
N ALA A 61 12.45 -4.55 15.18
CA ALA A 61 13.12 -3.64 14.25
C ALA A 61 14.08 -4.34 13.27
N GLN A 62 14.46 -5.59 13.54
CA GLN A 62 15.39 -6.38 12.72
C GLN A 62 14.69 -7.44 11.86
N ILE A 63 13.35 -7.51 11.92
CA ILE A 63 12.58 -8.44 11.08
C ILE A 63 12.35 -7.79 9.72
N ASP A 64 13.03 -8.31 8.70
CA ASP A 64 12.99 -7.75 7.34
C ASP A 64 11.71 -8.10 6.59
N THR A 65 11.14 -9.29 6.83
CA THR A 65 9.95 -9.74 6.10
C THR A 65 8.67 -9.27 6.78
N HIS A 66 7.74 -8.78 5.98
CA HIS A 66 6.44 -8.34 6.48
C HIS A 66 5.68 -9.44 7.21
N VAL A 67 5.67 -10.64 6.62
CA VAL A 67 4.94 -11.81 7.12
C VAL A 67 5.49 -12.21 8.48
N ASP A 68 6.82 -12.24 8.64
CA ASP A 68 7.43 -12.57 9.91
C ASP A 68 7.21 -11.50 10.97
N PHE A 69 7.22 -10.22 10.58
CA PHE A 69 6.97 -9.12 11.51
C PHE A 69 5.52 -9.11 12.00
N LEU A 70 4.55 -9.40 11.13
CA LEU A 70 3.15 -9.59 11.54
C LEU A 70 2.99 -10.81 12.44
N ASN A 71 3.58 -11.96 12.07
CA ASN A 71 3.56 -13.15 12.91
C ASN A 71 4.16 -12.90 14.30
N PHE A 72 5.24 -12.11 14.37
CA PHE A 72 5.87 -11.69 15.61
C PHE A 72 4.91 -10.83 16.46
N ARG A 73 4.26 -9.84 15.84
CA ARG A 73 3.26 -8.98 16.50
C ARG A 73 2.09 -9.76 17.07
N GLU A 74 1.60 -10.75 16.33
CA GLU A 74 0.44 -11.55 16.71
C GLU A 74 0.75 -12.63 17.75
N ALA A 75 2.02 -12.82 18.11
CA ALA A 75 2.41 -13.81 19.12
C ALA A 75 1.85 -13.49 20.51
N THR A 76 1.88 -12.22 20.93
CA THR A 76 1.34 -11.76 22.23
C THR A 76 0.88 -10.29 22.18
N ILE A 77 0.01 -9.90 23.11
CA ILE A 77 -0.40 -8.48 23.29
C ILE A 77 0.83 -7.60 23.60
N LEU A 78 1.77 -8.10 24.40
CA LEU A 78 3.03 -7.40 24.71
C LEU A 78 3.79 -7.08 23.41
N PHE A 79 3.96 -8.07 22.54
CA PHE A 79 4.74 -7.90 21.31
C PHE A 79 4.08 -6.92 20.35
N ARG A 80 2.75 -6.99 20.23
CA ARG A 80 1.97 -6.01 19.48
C ARG A 80 2.25 -4.60 19.99
N ASN A 81 2.03 -4.35 21.28
CA ASN A 81 2.17 -3.03 21.89
C ASN A 81 3.61 -2.49 21.79
N CYS A 82 4.61 -3.30 22.11
CA CYS A 82 6.02 -2.90 22.04
C CYS A 82 6.43 -2.51 20.61
N THR A 83 5.88 -3.17 19.59
CA THR A 83 6.32 -2.93 18.20
C THR A 83 5.46 -1.93 17.42
N ASP A 84 4.49 -1.24 18.02
CA ASP A 84 3.61 -0.30 17.30
C ASP A 84 4.39 0.80 16.57
N ARG A 85 5.47 1.26 17.19
CA ARG A 85 6.40 2.21 16.56
C ARG A 85 7.06 1.65 15.32
N ASN A 86 7.52 0.40 15.38
CA ASN A 86 8.15 -0.27 14.25
C ASN A 86 7.11 -0.53 13.14
N PHE A 87 5.89 -0.90 13.52
CA PHE A 87 4.82 -1.14 12.56
C PHE A 87 4.37 0.14 11.84
N GLY A 88 4.22 1.26 12.55
CA GLY A 88 3.91 2.54 11.92
C GLY A 88 5.03 3.05 11.01
N LYS A 89 6.30 2.81 11.36
CA LYS A 89 7.45 3.06 10.46
C LYS A 89 7.42 2.14 9.23
N TYR A 90 7.06 0.88 9.41
CA TYR A 90 6.92 -0.09 8.32
C TYR A 90 5.85 0.38 7.32
N ILE A 91 4.64 0.74 7.81
CA ILE A 91 3.57 1.30 6.97
C ILE A 91 4.06 2.55 6.24
N SER A 92 4.93 3.35 6.87
CA SER A 92 5.46 4.57 6.25
C SER A 92 6.32 4.34 5.00
N ASN A 93 6.87 3.13 4.86
CA ASN A 93 7.78 2.76 3.78
C ASN A 93 7.09 1.90 2.71
N MET A 94 5.84 1.50 2.93
CA MET A 94 5.10 0.62 2.01
C MET A 94 4.50 1.41 0.84
N THR A 95 4.44 0.77 -0.34
CA THR A 95 3.56 1.23 -1.42
C THR A 95 2.15 0.73 -1.17
N ILE A 96 1.20 1.66 -1.15
CA ILE A 96 -0.24 1.39 -1.12
C ILE A 96 -0.70 1.28 -2.58
N TYR A 97 -0.97 0.05 -2.98
CA TYR A 97 -1.66 -0.30 -4.21
C TYR A 97 -3.15 -0.02 -4.07
N PRO A 98 -3.84 0.38 -5.14
CA PRO A 98 -5.26 0.68 -5.09
C PRO A 98 -6.10 -0.61 -5.13
N CYS A 99 -5.87 -1.51 -4.19
CA CYS A 99 -6.56 -2.79 -4.08
C CYS A 99 -7.40 -2.82 -2.80
N LYS A 100 -8.65 -3.31 -2.90
CA LYS A 100 -9.63 -3.31 -1.80
C LYS A 100 -9.05 -3.99 -0.55
N ASP A 101 -8.41 -5.13 -0.71
CA ASP A 101 -7.88 -5.92 0.40
C ASP A 101 -6.71 -5.20 1.10
N GLN A 102 -5.78 -4.66 0.32
CA GLN A 102 -4.64 -3.94 0.89
C GLN A 102 -5.07 -2.64 1.59
N MET A 103 -5.95 -1.85 0.99
CA MET A 103 -6.46 -0.63 1.61
C MET A 103 -7.26 -0.94 2.88
N THR A 104 -8.06 -2.00 2.88
CA THR A 104 -8.78 -2.48 4.07
C THR A 104 -7.81 -2.89 5.17
N HIS A 105 -6.76 -3.64 4.84
CA HIS A 105 -5.73 -4.07 5.78
C HIS A 105 -4.98 -2.89 6.40
N ILE A 106 -4.61 -1.90 5.60
CA ILE A 106 -3.98 -0.66 6.07
C ILE A 106 -4.93 0.09 7.01
N LEU A 107 -6.19 0.29 6.62
CA LEU A 107 -7.16 0.96 7.48
C LEU A 107 -7.36 0.25 8.82
N ARG A 108 -7.44 -1.08 8.83
CA ARG A 108 -7.52 -1.86 10.07
C ARG A 108 -6.31 -1.60 10.97
N SER A 109 -5.11 -1.54 10.38
CA SER A 109 -3.87 -1.24 11.09
C SER A 109 -3.83 0.18 11.65
N LEU A 110 -4.39 1.14 10.92
CA LEU A 110 -4.44 2.56 11.31
C LEU A 110 -5.55 2.91 12.30
N ARG A 111 -6.45 1.97 12.63
CA ARG A 111 -7.43 2.16 13.72
C ARG A 111 -6.74 2.27 15.08
N ASP A 112 -5.54 1.71 15.20
CA ASP A 112 -4.71 1.85 16.39
C ASP A 112 -3.99 3.21 16.37
N PRO A 113 -4.32 4.14 17.29
CA PRO A 113 -3.67 5.45 17.34
C PRO A 113 -2.17 5.36 17.66
N TYR A 114 -1.72 4.31 18.37
CA TYR A 114 -0.32 4.09 18.69
C TYR A 114 0.50 3.74 17.44
N VAL A 115 -0.09 3.04 16.46
CA VAL A 115 0.51 2.80 15.15
C VAL A 115 0.42 4.05 14.28
N ALA A 116 -0.77 4.63 14.17
CA ALA A 116 -1.07 5.72 13.24
C ALA A 116 -0.20 6.98 13.48
N GLN A 117 0.14 7.28 14.73
CA GLN A 117 0.99 8.42 15.08
C GLN A 117 2.43 8.34 14.54
N HIS A 118 2.88 7.14 14.18
CA HIS A 118 4.21 6.89 13.64
C HIS A 118 4.22 6.86 12.11
N VAL A 119 3.07 6.95 11.46
CA VAL A 119 2.96 7.03 10.00
C VAL A 119 3.24 8.46 9.53
N ARG A 120 4.43 8.70 8.96
CA ARG A 120 4.89 10.05 8.56
C ARG A 120 4.96 10.25 7.06
N LYS A 121 5.04 9.17 6.32
CA LYS A 121 5.15 9.14 4.86
C LYS A 121 4.24 8.02 4.37
N ILE A 122 3.66 8.16 3.19
CA ILE A 122 3.06 7.03 2.46
C ILE A 122 3.44 7.15 0.99
N THR A 123 3.54 6.01 0.31
CA THR A 123 3.67 5.97 -1.15
C THR A 123 2.37 5.40 -1.72
N LEU A 124 1.73 6.12 -2.64
CA LEU A 124 0.55 5.67 -3.38
C LEU A 124 0.97 5.29 -4.80
N LEU A 125 0.49 4.14 -5.27
CA LEU A 125 0.55 3.79 -6.68
C LEU A 125 -0.64 4.43 -7.41
N ALA A 126 -0.39 5.21 -8.45
CA ALA A 126 -1.39 5.93 -9.25
C ALA A 126 -1.84 5.16 -10.50
N GLU A 127 -1.81 3.83 -10.44
CA GLU A 127 -2.20 2.93 -11.52
C GLU A 127 -2.90 1.71 -10.93
N GLY A 128 -3.91 1.19 -11.63
CA GLY A 128 -4.70 0.01 -11.28
C GLY A 128 -4.84 -0.94 -12.47
N HIS A 129 -5.62 -2.01 -12.32
CA HIS A 129 -5.97 -2.88 -13.46
C HIS A 129 -6.77 -2.09 -14.49
N ARG A 130 -6.34 -2.15 -15.75
CA ARG A 130 -6.91 -1.40 -16.87
C ARG A 130 -7.38 -2.36 -17.95
N GLU A 131 -8.52 -2.07 -18.56
CA GLU A 131 -8.89 -2.71 -19.82
C GLU A 131 -8.05 -2.12 -20.98
N HIS A 132 -7.50 -3.00 -21.81
CA HIS A 132 -6.78 -2.56 -23.01
C HIS A 132 -7.78 -2.06 -24.06
N GLU A 133 -7.53 -0.89 -24.65
CA GLU A 133 -8.47 -0.19 -25.55
C GLU A 133 -8.78 -1.01 -26.81
N TYR A 134 -7.77 -1.73 -27.33
CA TYR A 134 -7.87 -2.54 -28.54
C TYR A 134 -8.00 -4.05 -28.26
N GLY A 135 -8.30 -4.40 -27.00
CA GLY A 135 -8.26 -5.77 -26.53
C GLY A 135 -6.84 -6.30 -26.32
N TYR A 136 -6.73 -7.42 -25.62
CA TYR A 136 -5.44 -7.93 -25.17
C TYR A 136 -4.55 -8.44 -26.32
N VAL A 137 -5.12 -8.94 -27.42
CA VAL A 137 -4.34 -9.50 -28.54
C VAL A 137 -3.36 -8.47 -29.12
N TRP A 138 -3.86 -7.27 -29.41
CA TRP A 138 -3.07 -6.16 -29.96
C TRP A 138 -2.02 -5.66 -28.96
N ALA A 139 -2.35 -5.67 -27.68
CA ALA A 139 -1.44 -5.28 -26.61
C ALA A 139 -0.17 -6.15 -26.56
N TRP A 140 -0.32 -7.44 -26.87
CA TRP A 140 0.79 -8.39 -26.94
C TRP A 140 1.57 -8.26 -28.26
N GLU A 141 0.94 -7.87 -29.37
CA GLU A 141 1.64 -7.57 -30.62
C GLU A 141 2.66 -6.43 -30.43
N ASP A 142 2.31 -5.39 -29.69
CA ASP A 142 3.25 -4.34 -29.32
C ASP A 142 4.45 -4.89 -28.53
N VAL A 143 4.23 -5.80 -27.58
CA VAL A 143 5.34 -6.45 -26.85
C VAL A 143 6.21 -7.30 -27.78
N GLN A 144 5.61 -7.98 -28.76
CA GLN A 144 6.37 -8.72 -29.78
C GLN A 144 7.21 -7.78 -30.66
N VAL A 145 6.65 -6.67 -31.13
CA VAL A 145 7.32 -5.71 -32.02
C VAL A 145 8.41 -4.93 -31.27
N TRP A 146 8.08 -4.33 -30.13
CA TRP A 146 9.01 -3.50 -29.36
C TRP A 146 10.02 -4.31 -28.57
N GLY A 147 9.62 -5.49 -28.07
CA GLY A 147 10.47 -6.41 -27.32
C GLY A 147 11.33 -7.32 -28.20
N GLY A 148 11.06 -7.40 -29.51
CA GLY A 148 11.74 -8.34 -30.41
C GLY A 148 11.47 -9.80 -30.04
N ILE A 149 10.29 -10.08 -29.49
CA ILE A 149 9.90 -11.38 -28.95
C ILE A 149 9.03 -12.11 -29.98
N ASN A 150 9.28 -13.40 -30.20
CA ASN A 150 8.39 -14.23 -31.01
C ASN A 150 7.64 -15.21 -30.11
N PHE A 151 6.32 -15.11 -30.09
CA PHE A 151 5.48 -16.02 -29.33
C PHE A 151 5.50 -17.42 -29.92
N THR A 152 5.65 -18.42 -29.04
CA THR A 152 5.40 -19.82 -29.39
C THR A 152 3.91 -20.15 -29.23
N PRO A 153 3.41 -21.24 -29.83
CA PRO A 153 2.04 -21.69 -29.57
C PRO A 153 1.75 -21.94 -28.08
N GLY A 154 2.75 -22.38 -27.30
CA GLY A 154 2.61 -22.56 -25.85
C GLY A 154 2.46 -21.23 -25.10
N ASP A 155 3.13 -20.17 -25.57
CA ASP A 155 2.99 -18.83 -24.98
C ASP A 155 1.59 -18.26 -25.19
N ILE A 156 0.95 -18.55 -26.34
CA ILE A 156 -0.41 -18.09 -26.63
C ILE A 156 -1.41 -18.63 -25.60
N ASP A 157 -1.30 -19.91 -25.23
CA ASP A 157 -2.16 -20.51 -24.21
C ASP A 157 -1.97 -19.87 -22.83
N ILE A 158 -0.73 -19.52 -22.48
CA ILE A 158 -0.40 -18.85 -21.22
C ILE A 158 -0.91 -17.41 -21.23
N ILE A 159 -0.68 -16.68 -22.31
CA ILE A 159 -1.18 -15.31 -22.53
C ILE A 159 -2.70 -15.27 -22.39
N ASN A 160 -3.42 -16.22 -23.00
CA ASN A 160 -4.87 -16.28 -22.89
C ASN A 160 -5.34 -16.48 -21.44
N LYS A 161 -4.66 -17.34 -20.67
CA LYS A 161 -4.95 -17.53 -19.24
C LYS A 161 -4.67 -16.26 -18.43
N ILE A 162 -3.54 -15.60 -18.68
CA ILE A 162 -3.20 -14.31 -18.04
C ILE A 162 -4.29 -13.27 -18.32
N ASN A 163 -4.73 -13.14 -19.58
CA ASN A 163 -5.75 -12.17 -19.96
C ASN A 163 -7.10 -12.46 -19.27
N ILE A 164 -7.48 -13.73 -19.12
CA ILE A 164 -8.69 -14.14 -18.38
C ILE A 164 -8.56 -13.76 -16.90
N GLU A 165 -7.45 -14.11 -16.26
CA GLU A 165 -7.23 -13.75 -14.84
C GLU A 165 -7.17 -12.25 -14.61
N HIS A 166 -6.63 -11.51 -15.58
CA HIS A 166 -6.63 -10.06 -15.53
C HIS A 166 -8.05 -9.49 -15.61
N ALA A 167 -8.87 -9.99 -16.54
CA ALA A 167 -10.28 -9.58 -16.65
C ALA A 167 -11.05 -9.85 -15.35
N ASN A 168 -10.85 -11.04 -14.75
CA ASN A 168 -11.44 -11.39 -13.46
C ASN A 168 -10.99 -10.44 -12.33
N ALA A 169 -9.70 -10.10 -12.29
CA ALA A 169 -9.14 -9.19 -11.28
C ALA A 169 -9.65 -7.76 -11.44
N ARG A 170 -9.73 -7.26 -12.69
CA ARG A 170 -10.32 -5.98 -13.02
C ARG A 170 -11.77 -5.92 -12.55
N ASP A 171 -12.58 -6.92 -12.88
CA ASP A 171 -14.00 -6.95 -12.50
C ASP A 171 -14.20 -6.93 -10.98
N LYS A 172 -13.35 -7.61 -10.22
CA LYS A 172 -13.33 -7.52 -8.75
C LYS A 172 -12.98 -6.12 -8.25
N GLN A 173 -12.12 -5.39 -8.96
CA GLN A 173 -11.71 -4.03 -8.60
C GLN A 173 -12.65 -2.94 -9.14
N CYS A 174 -13.48 -3.21 -10.15
CA CYS A 174 -14.45 -2.25 -10.71
C CYS A 174 -15.30 -1.61 -9.62
N GLU A 175 -15.76 -2.38 -8.62
CA GLU A 175 -16.53 -1.83 -7.49
C GLU A 175 -15.73 -0.79 -6.70
N LEU A 176 -14.43 -1.01 -6.47
CA LEU A 176 -13.58 -0.07 -5.74
C LEU A 176 -13.43 1.26 -6.49
N VAL A 177 -13.27 1.17 -7.80
CA VAL A 177 -13.04 2.32 -8.70
C VAL A 177 -14.34 3.09 -8.92
N TYR A 178 -15.36 2.43 -9.46
CA TYR A 178 -16.55 3.08 -10.00
C TYR A 178 -17.53 3.60 -8.95
N SER A 179 -17.48 3.07 -7.72
CA SER A 179 -18.37 3.53 -6.64
C SER A 179 -17.80 4.70 -5.82
N GLY A 180 -16.62 5.21 -6.17
CA GLY A 180 -15.90 6.20 -5.36
C GLY A 180 -15.41 5.65 -4.01
N ARG A 181 -15.44 4.32 -3.81
CA ARG A 181 -14.91 3.68 -2.60
C ARG A 181 -13.42 3.95 -2.44
N TYR A 182 -12.66 3.98 -3.54
CA TYR A 182 -11.24 4.33 -3.49
C TYR A 182 -11.00 5.68 -2.78
N ARG A 183 -11.72 6.73 -3.19
CA ARG A 183 -11.73 8.05 -2.54
C ARG A 183 -12.05 7.95 -1.05
N ALA A 184 -13.06 7.15 -0.68
CA ALA A 184 -13.44 6.96 0.72
C ALA A 184 -12.33 6.27 1.54
N TYR A 185 -11.66 5.25 0.98
CA TYR A 185 -10.50 4.63 1.61
C TYR A 185 -9.36 5.62 1.81
N LEU A 186 -9.01 6.40 0.79
CA LEU A 186 -7.97 7.43 0.90
C LEU A 186 -8.32 8.47 1.96
N HIS A 187 -9.57 8.95 1.99
CA HIS A 187 -10.03 9.90 2.99
C HIS A 187 -9.83 9.35 4.40
N ALA A 188 -10.26 8.11 4.64
CA ALA A 188 -10.12 7.45 5.92
C ALA A 188 -8.64 7.23 6.31
N ILE A 189 -7.77 6.83 5.36
CA ILE A 189 -6.33 6.67 5.59
C ILE A 189 -5.71 8.01 5.98
N PHE A 190 -6.00 9.08 5.23
CA PHE A 190 -5.44 10.41 5.50
C PHE A 190 -5.93 10.97 6.84
N LYS A 191 -7.19 10.72 7.20
CA LYS A 191 -7.75 11.12 8.49
C LYS A 191 -7.13 10.35 9.65
N ALA A 192 -6.88 9.06 9.49
CA ALA A 192 -6.24 8.23 10.51
C ALA A 192 -4.75 8.59 10.68
N CYS A 193 -4.04 8.87 9.60
CA CYS A 193 -2.63 9.30 9.62
C CYS A 193 -2.48 10.79 9.96
N PHE A 194 -2.97 11.22 11.13
CA PHE A 194 -2.97 12.63 11.58
C PHE A 194 -1.59 13.31 11.64
N ARG A 195 -0.52 12.50 11.60
CA ARG A 195 0.88 12.91 11.69
C ARG A 195 1.64 12.80 10.35
N LEU A 196 0.92 12.53 9.26
CA LEU A 196 1.44 12.39 7.89
C LEU A 196 2.06 13.70 7.40
N LYS A 197 3.32 13.64 6.96
CA LYS A 197 4.08 14.78 6.44
C LYS A 197 4.23 14.73 4.92
N HIS A 198 4.35 13.54 4.35
CA HIS A 198 4.65 13.34 2.93
C HIS A 198 3.76 12.29 2.28
N ILE A 199 3.29 12.59 1.08
CA ILE A 199 2.64 11.62 0.19
C ILE A 199 3.47 11.57 -1.09
N HIS A 200 3.99 10.38 -1.40
CA HIS A 200 4.66 10.12 -2.66
C HIS A 200 3.69 9.44 -3.59
N VAL A 201 3.46 10.01 -4.76
CA VAL A 201 2.66 9.40 -5.81
C VAL A 201 3.63 8.90 -6.87
N ARG A 202 3.49 7.64 -7.28
CA ARG A 202 4.32 7.02 -8.33
C ARG A 202 3.47 6.15 -9.25
N LYS A 203 4.02 5.90 -10.43
CA LYS A 203 3.54 4.86 -11.36
C LYS A 203 4.25 3.53 -11.10
N LEU A 204 3.77 2.48 -11.75
CA LEU A 204 4.32 1.13 -11.69
C LEU A 204 5.69 1.13 -12.37
N ALA A 205 6.68 0.47 -11.76
CA ALA A 205 7.99 0.30 -12.38
C ALA A 205 7.94 -0.82 -13.44
N PRO A 206 8.83 -0.82 -14.46
CA PRO A 206 8.96 -1.95 -15.37
C PRO A 206 9.14 -3.27 -14.59
N GLY A 207 8.46 -4.34 -15.01
CA GLY A 207 8.48 -5.64 -14.34
C GLY A 207 7.68 -5.73 -13.02
N GLU A 208 7.30 -4.60 -12.41
CA GLU A 208 6.49 -4.60 -11.20
C GLU A 208 5.03 -4.98 -11.50
N GLN A 209 4.43 -5.82 -10.64
CA GLN A 209 3.04 -6.24 -10.74
C GLN A 209 2.23 -5.72 -9.56
N ILE A 210 0.96 -5.38 -9.78
CA ILE A 210 0.02 -5.08 -8.70
C ILE A 210 -0.33 -6.40 -7.99
N PRO A 211 -0.22 -6.48 -6.64
CA PRO A 211 -0.51 -7.71 -5.92
C PRO A 211 -2.00 -8.04 -5.90
N GLY A 212 -2.32 -9.34 -5.82
CA GLY A 212 -3.68 -9.82 -5.55
C GLY A 212 -4.45 -10.36 -6.76
N TRP A 213 -3.76 -10.73 -7.84
CA TRP A 213 -4.36 -11.46 -8.97
C TRP A 213 -3.45 -12.59 -9.45
N ASP A 214 -4.07 -13.70 -9.85
CA ASP A 214 -3.37 -14.98 -10.07
C ASP A 214 -2.57 -15.00 -11.38
N GLY A 215 -2.94 -14.17 -12.36
CA GLY A 215 -2.24 -14.10 -13.65
C GLY A 215 -0.80 -13.55 -13.54
N ALA A 216 -0.46 -12.81 -12.48
CA ALA A 216 0.89 -12.28 -12.30
C ALA A 216 1.97 -13.37 -12.13
N GLU A 217 1.61 -14.52 -11.57
CA GLU A 217 2.57 -15.62 -11.38
C GLU A 217 2.83 -16.37 -12.70
N MET A 218 1.84 -16.41 -13.58
CA MET A 218 1.89 -17.12 -14.87
C MET A 218 2.83 -16.47 -15.88
N PHE A 219 3.23 -15.21 -15.69
CA PHE A 219 4.25 -14.59 -16.56
C PHE A 219 5.54 -15.39 -16.61
N LYS A 220 5.90 -16.08 -15.52
CA LYS A 220 7.11 -16.91 -15.42
C LYS A 220 7.10 -18.14 -16.33
N ASP A 221 5.92 -18.53 -16.79
CA ASP A 221 5.76 -19.69 -17.67
C ASP A 221 5.97 -19.32 -19.14
N LEU A 222 6.01 -18.02 -19.48
CA LEU A 222 6.30 -17.55 -20.83
C LEU A 222 7.74 -17.84 -21.22
N SER A 223 7.94 -18.33 -22.43
CA SER A 223 9.25 -18.72 -22.98
C SER A 223 10.26 -17.56 -23.05
N PHE A 224 9.76 -16.32 -23.07
CA PHE A 224 10.52 -15.08 -23.15
C PHE A 224 10.54 -14.29 -21.83
N TYR A 225 10.10 -14.89 -20.72
CA TYR A 225 10.05 -14.21 -19.43
C TYR A 225 11.42 -13.71 -18.97
N HIS A 226 11.43 -12.50 -18.42
CA HIS A 226 12.52 -11.96 -17.61
C HIS A 226 11.95 -10.98 -16.56
N ASP A 227 12.68 -10.75 -15.47
CA ASP A 227 12.21 -9.92 -14.34
C ASP A 227 11.86 -8.47 -14.73
N GLU A 228 12.43 -7.97 -15.83
CA GLU A 228 12.18 -6.63 -16.36
C GLU A 228 11.10 -6.58 -17.47
N LEU A 229 10.36 -7.68 -17.71
CA LEU A 229 9.34 -7.74 -18.76
C LEU A 229 8.27 -6.67 -18.50
N ASP A 230 8.18 -5.69 -19.39
CA ASP A 230 7.30 -4.55 -19.22
C ASP A 230 5.91 -4.83 -19.79
N THR A 231 5.01 -5.29 -18.92
CA THR A 231 3.59 -5.52 -19.26
C THR A 231 2.67 -4.38 -18.83
N ARG A 232 3.25 -3.23 -18.43
CA ARG A 232 2.49 -2.11 -17.88
C ARG A 232 1.42 -1.59 -18.82
N ASN A 233 1.76 -1.38 -20.07
CA ASN A 233 0.84 -0.84 -21.06
C ASN A 233 -0.28 -1.84 -21.43
N ILE A 234 -0.10 -3.13 -21.13
CA ILE A 234 -1.12 -4.16 -21.38
C ILE A 234 -2.17 -4.17 -20.26
N PHE A 235 -1.72 -4.22 -19.00
CA PHE A 235 -2.59 -4.55 -17.86
C PHE A 235 -2.86 -3.39 -16.91
N TYR A 236 -2.05 -2.33 -16.94
CA TYR A 236 -2.08 -1.30 -15.91
C TYR A 236 -2.24 0.09 -16.50
N GLY A 237 -2.91 0.95 -15.76
CA GLY A 237 -3.11 2.33 -16.19
C GLY A 237 -3.80 3.17 -15.14
N ASP A 238 -3.94 4.46 -15.45
CA ASP A 238 -4.89 5.30 -14.73
C ASP A 238 -6.29 4.78 -15.03
N TRP A 239 -7.12 4.62 -14.01
CA TRP A 239 -8.52 4.30 -14.26
C TRP A 239 -9.26 5.59 -14.59
N GLN A 240 -10.35 5.43 -15.36
CA GLN A 240 -11.28 6.51 -15.61
C GLN A 240 -12.69 5.98 -15.38
N TYR A 241 -13.56 6.81 -14.86
CA TYR A 241 -14.97 6.48 -14.78
C TYR A 241 -15.85 7.71 -14.75
N ASP A 242 -17.00 7.56 -15.36
CA ASP A 242 -18.11 8.48 -15.32
C ASP A 242 -18.69 8.53 -13.90
N THR A 243 -18.69 9.72 -13.30
CA THR A 243 -19.21 9.93 -11.94
C THR A 243 -20.74 9.76 -11.81
N VAL A 244 -21.48 9.78 -12.92
CA VAL A 244 -22.93 9.53 -13.00
C VAL A 244 -23.20 8.04 -13.23
N HIS A 245 -22.51 7.42 -14.18
CA HIS A 245 -22.79 6.05 -14.62
C HIS A 245 -21.95 4.97 -13.93
N GLY A 246 -20.87 5.33 -13.24
CA GLY A 246 -19.97 4.37 -12.60
C GLY A 246 -19.32 3.41 -13.60
N ARG A 247 -18.93 3.92 -14.78
CA ARG A 247 -18.21 3.17 -15.82
C ARG A 247 -17.48 4.12 -16.76
N VAL A 248 -16.58 3.61 -17.58
CA VAL A 248 -16.00 4.40 -18.67
C VAL A 248 -17.10 4.76 -19.68
N THR A 249 -17.24 6.04 -20.00
CA THR A 249 -18.15 6.56 -21.05
C THR A 249 -17.42 7.47 -22.04
N HIS A 250 -16.15 7.79 -21.77
CA HIS A 250 -15.23 8.46 -22.68
C HIS A 250 -14.08 7.49 -22.96
N TYR A 251 -13.81 7.19 -24.22
CA TYR A 251 -12.70 6.31 -24.60
C TYR A 251 -12.09 6.78 -25.92
N GLN A 252 -10.83 6.41 -26.14
CA GLN A 252 -10.17 6.60 -27.44
C GLN A 252 -10.42 5.38 -28.30
N ASP A 253 -10.80 5.59 -29.56
CA ASP A 253 -10.91 4.52 -30.53
C ASP A 253 -9.54 4.14 -31.14
N GLU A 254 -9.57 3.23 -32.10
CA GLU A 254 -8.39 2.72 -32.82
C GLU A 254 -7.66 3.77 -33.68
N PHE A 255 -8.26 4.94 -33.89
CA PHE A 255 -7.67 6.05 -34.62
C PHE A 255 -7.24 7.20 -33.69
N GLY A 256 -7.44 7.05 -32.38
CA GLY A 256 -7.13 8.06 -31.36
C GLY A 256 -8.21 9.13 -31.19
N ASP A 257 -9.36 8.96 -31.84
CA ASP A 257 -10.49 9.86 -31.69
C ASP A 257 -11.20 9.59 -30.36
N VAL A 258 -11.50 10.68 -29.63
CA VAL A 258 -12.21 10.58 -28.35
C VAL A 258 -13.69 10.41 -28.62
N ILE A 259 -14.20 9.22 -28.35
CA ILE A 259 -15.63 8.90 -28.39
C ILE A 259 -16.22 9.17 -27.00
N MET A 260 -17.28 9.97 -26.97
CA MET A 260 -18.09 10.21 -25.77
C MET A 260 -19.48 9.65 -26.02
N GLU A 261 -19.93 8.79 -25.11
CA GLU A 261 -21.30 8.26 -25.19
C GLU A 261 -22.34 9.37 -24.94
N PRO A 262 -23.55 9.26 -25.52
CA PRO A 262 -24.66 10.16 -25.19
C PRO A 262 -24.92 10.20 -23.68
N ASP A 263 -25.18 11.39 -23.15
CA ASP A 263 -25.42 11.67 -21.73
C ASP A 263 -24.23 11.38 -20.78
N ALA A 264 -23.02 11.16 -21.31
CA ALA A 264 -21.83 10.94 -20.49
C ALA A 264 -21.58 12.09 -19.48
N GLY A 265 -21.35 11.71 -18.22
CA GLY A 265 -20.96 12.58 -17.14
C GLY A 265 -19.45 12.83 -17.08
N PRO A 266 -18.99 13.67 -16.13
CA PRO A 266 -17.56 13.93 -15.95
C PRO A 266 -16.78 12.65 -15.61
N GLN A 267 -15.64 12.45 -16.28
CA GLN A 267 -14.69 11.39 -15.95
C GLN A 267 -13.86 11.78 -14.72
N ALA A 268 -13.77 10.88 -13.74
CA ALA A 268 -12.84 10.98 -12.62
C ALA A 268 -11.65 10.05 -12.82
N SER A 269 -10.46 10.54 -12.51
CA SER A 269 -9.22 9.76 -12.48
C SER A 269 -8.80 9.39 -11.05
N PHE A 270 -7.77 8.54 -10.93
CA PHE A 270 -7.08 8.31 -9.66
C PHE A 270 -6.68 9.63 -8.99
N MET A 271 -6.12 10.55 -9.78
CA MET A 271 -5.59 11.80 -9.26
C MET A 271 -6.69 12.74 -8.76
N ASP A 272 -7.88 12.68 -9.34
CA ASP A 272 -9.02 13.48 -8.88
C ASP A 272 -9.55 12.94 -7.55
N ASP A 273 -9.71 11.62 -7.42
CA ASP A 273 -10.06 10.98 -6.16
C ASP A 273 -9.04 11.29 -5.06
N PHE A 274 -7.75 11.23 -5.39
CA PHE A 274 -6.68 11.59 -4.48
C PHE A 274 -6.78 13.04 -4.00
N ARG A 275 -6.95 14.00 -4.93
CA ARG A 275 -7.05 15.44 -4.60
C ARG A 275 -8.25 15.71 -3.70
N ILE A 276 -9.39 15.12 -4.03
CA ILE A 276 -10.65 15.28 -3.27
C ILE A 276 -10.47 14.67 -1.88
N ALA A 277 -10.00 13.43 -1.77
CA ALA A 277 -9.77 12.76 -0.49
C ALA A 277 -8.79 13.54 0.39
N LYS A 278 -7.71 14.08 -0.17
CA LYS A 278 -6.73 14.90 0.57
C LYS A 278 -7.35 16.20 1.08
N ARG A 279 -8.14 16.89 0.25
CA ARG A 279 -8.85 18.12 0.62
C ARG A 279 -9.85 17.85 1.75
N ASP A 280 -10.72 16.87 1.56
CA ASP A 280 -11.85 16.60 2.45
C ASP A 280 -11.43 15.96 3.77
N SER A 281 -10.24 15.36 3.83
CA SER A 281 -9.62 14.87 5.09
C SER A 281 -8.89 15.96 5.86
N GLY A 282 -8.69 17.16 5.29
CA GLY A 282 -7.87 18.21 5.87
C GLY A 282 -6.38 17.89 5.90
N CYS A 283 -5.93 16.93 5.10
CA CYS A 283 -4.54 16.45 5.11
C CYS A 283 -3.58 17.53 4.57
N LYS A 284 -2.63 17.95 5.41
CA LYS A 284 -1.62 18.98 5.09
C LYS A 284 -0.30 18.40 4.56
N ALA A 285 -0.23 17.10 4.33
CA ALA A 285 0.99 16.46 3.83
C ALA A 285 1.44 17.04 2.48
N LYS A 286 2.76 17.19 2.31
CA LYS A 286 3.38 17.62 1.05
C LYS A 286 3.32 16.47 0.06
N VAL A 287 2.82 16.74 -1.15
CA VAL A 287 2.74 15.77 -2.24
C VAL A 287 3.98 15.89 -3.12
N THR A 288 4.53 14.76 -3.52
CA THR A 288 5.61 14.69 -4.51
C THR A 288 5.31 13.58 -5.51
N TYR A 289 5.65 13.83 -6.76
CA TYR A 289 5.43 12.90 -7.87
C TYR A 289 6.78 12.32 -8.27
N LYS A 290 6.91 11.00 -8.23
CA LYS A 290 8.10 10.31 -8.74
C LYS A 290 7.86 10.01 -10.22
N ALA A 291 8.59 10.69 -11.09
CA ALA A 291 8.63 10.32 -12.50
C ALA A 291 9.21 8.91 -12.61
N THR A 292 8.47 7.99 -13.22
CA THR A 292 9.07 6.79 -13.80
C THR A 292 9.81 7.26 -15.04
N SER A 293 11.11 6.97 -15.12
CA SER A 293 11.89 7.23 -16.33
C SER A 293 11.21 6.53 -17.50
N ARG A 294 10.75 7.30 -18.50
CA ARG A 294 10.45 6.75 -19.81
C ARG A 294 11.77 6.20 -20.36
N ARG A 295 11.85 4.90 -20.60
CA ARG A 295 12.73 4.34 -21.62
C ARG A 295 11.86 4.05 -22.81
#